data_AF-A0A254T9S7-F1
#
_entry.id   AF-A0A254T9S7-F1
#
_cell.length_a   1.000
_cell.length_b   1.000
_cell.length_c   1.000
_cell.angle_alpha   90.00
_cell.angle_beta   90.00
_cell.angle_gamma   90.00
#
_symmetry.space_group_name_H-M   'P 1'
#
loop_
_entity.id
_entity.type
_entity.pdbx_description
1 polymer ?
#
loop_
_entity_poly.entity_id
_entity_poly.type
_entity_poly.pdbx_seq_one_letter_code
_entity_poly.pdbx_strand_id
1 'polypeptide(L)'
;MVGISQPAVSALVAKGVLKNGDPAGAWLHSYCANLREQAAGRASEGGLDLVQERARLAKEQADKFAMVNAQTRKELAPISLIELVLANMARQVAGVLEALPIQIKRAAKNLSSEDLRLITDEIAKARNMAAALKLDWDEIDGLVGNSASD
;
A
#
# COMPACT_ATOMS: atom_id res chain seq x y z
N MET A 1 22.53 3.05 50.56
CA MET A 1 23.82 3.38 49.92
C MET A 1 24.14 2.27 48.92
N VAL A 2 23.33 1.97 47.90
CA VAL A 2 23.34 2.59 46.55
C VAL A 2 21.94 2.48 45.87
N GLY A 3 20.88 2.15 46.62
CA GLY A 3 19.51 2.04 46.09
C GLY A 3 19.22 0.79 45.25
N ILE A 4 20.15 -0.17 45.20
CA ILE A 4 20.04 -1.43 44.44
C ILE A 4 19.87 -2.63 45.37
N SER A 5 19.23 -3.68 44.88
CA SER A 5 18.97 -4.90 45.66
C SER A 5 20.24 -5.70 45.94
N GLN A 6 20.28 -6.45 47.05
CA GLN A 6 21.41 -7.32 47.41
C GLN A 6 21.80 -8.31 46.28
N PRO A 7 20.86 -8.95 45.54
CA PRO A 7 21.21 -9.79 44.40
C PRO A 7 21.97 -9.03 43.30
N ALA A 8 21.62 -7.76 43.06
CA ALA A 8 22.30 -6.94 42.07
C ALA A 8 23.74 -6.58 42.49
N VAL A 9 23.97 -6.35 43.79
CA VAL A 9 25.32 -6.16 44.35
C VAL A 9 26.14 -7.43 44.20
N SER A 10 25.56 -8.59 44.54
CA SER A 10 26.24 -9.88 44.41
C SER A 10 26.62 -10.17 42.95
N ALA A 11 25.77 -9.81 41.99
CA ALA A 11 26.06 -9.96 40.58
C ALA A 11 27.20 -9.04 40.11
N LEU A 12 27.30 -7.81 40.64
CA LEU A 12 28.38 -6.88 40.31
C LEU A 12 29.73 -7.29 40.89
N VAL A 13 29.73 -7.86 42.10
CA VAL A 13 30.92 -8.46 42.70
C VAL A 13 31.36 -9.70 41.91
N ALA A 14 30.43 -10.57 41.52
CA ALA A 14 30.72 -11.74 40.69
C ALA A 14 31.28 -11.37 39.31
N LYS A 15 30.85 -10.23 38.75
CA LYS A 15 31.39 -9.67 37.49
C LYS A 15 32.73 -8.93 37.66
N GLY A 16 33.28 -8.86 38.87
CA GLY A 16 34.56 -8.21 39.16
C GLY A 16 34.51 -6.67 39.11
N VAL A 17 33.33 -6.08 38.97
CA VAL A 17 33.15 -4.61 38.93
C VAL A 17 33.30 -4.00 40.32
N LEU A 18 32.88 -4.73 41.36
CA LEU A 18 33.05 -4.35 42.77
C LEU A 18 34.01 -5.34 43.44
N LYS A 19 35.00 -4.84 44.17
CA LYS A 19 35.97 -5.67 44.90
C LYS A 19 35.56 -5.80 46.36
N ASN A 20 35.57 -7.03 46.87
CA ASN A 20 35.27 -7.31 48.27
C ASN A 20 36.35 -6.71 49.19
N GLY A 21 35.92 -5.95 50.21
CA GLY A 21 36.81 -5.30 51.18
C GLY A 21 37.11 -3.82 50.92
N ASP A 22 36.70 -3.27 49.79
CA ASP A 22 36.87 -1.85 49.48
C ASP A 22 35.90 -0.94 50.26
N PRO A 23 36.30 0.30 50.58
CA PRO A 23 35.42 1.26 51.25
C PRO A 23 34.24 1.64 50.37
N ALA A 24 33.11 2.00 51.00
CA ALA A 24 31.85 2.30 50.32
C ALA A 24 31.97 3.41 49.24
N GLY A 25 32.88 4.37 49.41
CA GLY A 25 33.16 5.40 48.41
C GLY A 25 33.80 4.84 47.13
N ALA A 26 34.72 3.87 47.26
CA ALA A 26 35.33 3.21 46.12
C ALA A 26 34.31 2.36 45.35
N TRP A 27 33.39 1.70 46.05
CA TRP A 27 32.27 0.98 45.42
C TRP A 27 31.35 1.91 44.62
N LEU A 28 31.04 3.10 45.13
CA LEU A 28 30.24 4.08 44.41
C LEU A 28 30.94 4.54 43.13
N HIS A 29 32.24 4.82 43.17
CA HIS A 29 33.01 5.22 41.99
C HIS A 29 33.05 4.12 40.93
N SER A 30 33.34 2.87 41.31
CA SER A 30 33.36 1.73 40.39
C SER A 30 31.99 1.44 39.78
N TYR A 31 30.92 1.56 40.58
CA TYR A 31 29.55 1.42 40.09
C TYR A 31 29.17 2.53 39.10
N CYS A 32 29.46 3.79 39.43
CA CYS A 32 29.22 4.92 38.53
C CYS A 32 30.06 4.84 37.24
N ALA A 33 31.29 4.33 37.30
CA ALA A 33 32.13 4.10 36.13
C ALA A 33 31.51 3.04 35.20
N ASN A 34 31.10 1.90 35.74
CA ASN A 34 30.44 0.84 35.00
C ASN A 34 29.11 1.30 34.36
N LEU A 35 28.32 2.12 35.06
CA LEU A 35 27.10 2.69 34.48
C LEU A 35 27.38 3.64 33.31
N ARG A 36 28.47 4.44 33.38
CA ARG A 36 28.88 5.31 32.27
C ARG A 36 29.37 4.51 31.08
N GLU A 37 30.14 3.46 31.31
CA GLU A 37 30.62 2.57 30.24
C GLU A 37 29.47 1.84 29.54
N GLN A 38 28.49 1.32 30.29
CA GLN A 38 27.28 0.72 29.73
C GLN A 38 26.38 1.73 29.00
N ALA A 39 26.34 2.98 29.45
CA ALA A 39 25.63 4.05 28.75
C ALA A 39 26.35 4.45 27.46
N ALA A 40 27.69 4.54 27.49
CA ALA A 40 28.52 4.86 26.33
C ALA A 40 28.46 3.76 25.27
N GLY A 41 28.57 2.48 25.66
CA GLY A 41 28.47 1.33 24.76
C GLY A 41 27.12 1.27 24.03
N ARG A 42 26.02 1.56 24.74
CA ARG A 42 24.68 1.65 24.13
C ARG A 42 24.52 2.80 23.14
N ALA A 43 25.24 3.90 23.35
CA ALA A 43 25.25 5.04 22.42
C ALA A 43 26.14 4.79 21.20
N SER A 44 27.25 4.05 21.34
CA SER A 44 28.21 3.78 20.26
C SER A 44 27.89 2.55 19.40
N GLU A 45 27.28 1.49 19.95
CA GLU A 45 27.01 0.23 19.22
C GLU A 45 25.73 0.26 18.35
N GLY A 46 25.33 1.43 17.86
CA GLY A 46 24.20 1.53 16.92
C GLY A 46 22.82 1.50 17.57
N GLY A 47 22.69 1.68 18.89
CA GLY A 47 21.39 1.79 19.56
C GLY A 47 20.54 2.96 19.06
N LEU A 48 21.16 4.09 18.72
CA LEU A 48 20.48 5.24 18.12
C LEU A 48 20.11 4.98 16.65
N ASP A 49 20.97 4.29 15.91
CA ASP A 49 20.78 3.91 14.50
C ASP A 49 19.64 2.89 14.35
N LEU A 50 19.61 1.85 15.19
CA LEU A 50 18.54 0.86 15.23
C LEU A 50 17.16 1.45 15.57
N VAL A 51 17.11 2.46 16.45
CA VAL A 51 15.86 3.17 16.77
C VAL A 51 15.39 4.00 15.57
N GLN A 52 16.32 4.69 14.88
CA GLN A 52 16.01 5.46 13.68
C GLN A 52 15.55 4.57 12.52
N GLU A 53 16.24 3.47 12.25
CA GLU A 53 15.86 2.50 11.20
C GLU A 53 14.51 1.84 11.50
N ARG A 54 14.23 1.49 12.76
CA ARG A 54 12.90 0.99 13.16
C ARG A 54 11.81 2.04 12.99
N ALA A 55 12.10 3.30 13.27
CA ALA A 55 11.15 4.39 13.06
C ALA A 55 10.87 4.60 11.56
N ARG A 56 11.89 4.50 10.70
CA ARG A 56 11.72 4.55 9.24
C ARG A 56 10.88 3.39 8.73
N LEU A 57 11.19 2.16 9.16
CA LEU A 57 10.42 0.98 8.82
C LEU A 57 8.95 1.10 9.28
N ALA A 58 8.71 1.60 10.49
CA ALA A 58 7.37 1.79 11.02
C ALA A 58 6.58 2.84 10.21
N LYS A 59 7.24 3.89 9.73
CA LYS A 59 6.64 4.88 8.82
C LYS A 59 6.25 4.25 7.49
N GLU A 60 7.17 3.53 6.84
CA GLU A 60 6.88 2.84 5.57
C GLU A 60 5.75 1.81 5.71
N GLN A 61 5.71 1.09 6.83
CA GLN A 61 4.62 0.17 7.14
C GLN A 61 3.30 0.91 7.34
N ALA A 62 3.29 2.03 8.07
CA ALA A 62 2.11 2.85 8.26
C ALA A 62 1.57 3.40 6.93
N ASP A 63 2.45 3.85 6.04
CA ASP A 63 2.09 4.32 4.70
C ASP A 63 1.47 3.20 3.85
N LYS A 64 2.07 1.99 3.90
CA LYS A 64 1.50 0.81 3.24
C LYS A 64 0.09 0.48 3.78
N PHE A 65 -0.10 0.51 5.09
CA PHE A 65 -1.43 0.28 5.69
C PHE A 65 -2.41 1.40 5.33
N ALA A 66 -1.97 2.66 5.25
CA ALA A 66 -2.80 3.76 4.81
C ALA A 66 -3.30 3.56 3.37
N MET A 67 -2.43 3.13 2.45
CA MET A 67 -2.82 2.79 1.08
C MET A 67 -3.83 1.64 1.02
N VAL A 68 -3.61 0.56 1.79
CA VAL A 68 -4.56 -0.57 1.87
C VAL A 68 -5.89 -0.15 2.47
N ASN A 69 -5.88 0.71 3.48
CA ASN A 69 -7.09 1.26 4.08
C ASN A 69 -7.86 2.14 3.10
N ALA A 70 -7.18 2.99 2.32
CA ALA A 70 -7.80 3.82 1.29
C ALA A 70 -8.40 2.96 0.15
N GLN A 71 -7.72 1.87 -0.24
CA GLN A 71 -8.29 0.89 -1.16
C GLN A 71 -9.55 0.22 -0.58
N THR A 72 -9.50 -0.18 0.69
CA THR A 72 -10.63 -0.80 1.40
C THR A 72 -11.82 0.16 1.55
N ARG A 73 -11.55 1.46 1.71
CA ARG A 73 -12.54 2.55 1.76
C ARG A 73 -13.13 2.92 0.39
N LYS A 74 -12.68 2.29 -0.70
CA LYS A 74 -13.05 2.61 -2.09
C LYS A 74 -12.61 4.02 -2.55
N GLU A 75 -11.67 4.65 -1.85
CA GLU A 75 -11.10 5.94 -2.22
C GLU A 75 -10.01 5.77 -3.31
N LEU A 76 -9.38 4.59 -3.36
CA LEU A 76 -8.42 4.17 -4.39
C LEU A 76 -8.91 2.87 -5.05
N ALA A 77 -9.51 2.96 -6.24
CA ALA A 77 -9.84 1.79 -7.04
C ALA A 77 -8.60 1.37 -7.84
N PRO A 78 -8.14 0.11 -7.75
CA PRO A 78 -7.07 -0.38 -8.61
C PRO A 78 -7.49 -0.23 -10.07
N ILE A 79 -6.62 0.38 -10.88
CA ILE A 79 -6.86 0.58 -12.32
C ILE A 79 -7.21 -0.75 -12.99
N SER A 80 -6.54 -1.84 -12.60
CA SER A 80 -6.82 -3.20 -13.08
C SER A 80 -8.23 -3.71 -12.79
N LEU A 81 -8.86 -3.28 -11.68
CA LEU A 81 -10.25 -3.63 -11.38
C LEU A 81 -11.21 -2.87 -12.29
N ILE A 82 -10.95 -1.58 -12.53
CA ILE A 82 -11.75 -0.75 -13.45
C ILE A 82 -11.65 -1.31 -14.88
N GLU A 83 -10.44 -1.63 -15.33
CA GLU A 83 -10.20 -2.28 -16.62
C GLU A 83 -10.98 -3.60 -16.75
N LEU A 84 -10.95 -4.44 -15.72
CA LEU A 84 -11.68 -5.72 -15.72
C LEU A 84 -13.20 -5.51 -15.81
N VAL A 85 -13.74 -4.59 -15.00
CA VAL A 85 -15.19 -4.29 -15.01
C VAL A 85 -15.60 -3.71 -16.35
N LEU A 86 -14.83 -2.77 -16.89
CA LEU A 86 -15.10 -2.14 -18.19
C LEU A 86 -15.01 -3.17 -19.33
N ALA A 87 -14.00 -4.04 -19.33
CA ALA A 87 -13.87 -5.12 -20.31
C ALA A 87 -15.05 -6.11 -20.25
N ASN A 88 -15.51 -6.46 -19.05
CA ASN A 88 -16.67 -7.32 -18.86
C ASN A 88 -17.96 -6.66 -19.36
N MET A 89 -18.16 -5.37 -19.05
CA MET A 89 -19.30 -4.60 -19.55
C MET A 89 -19.27 -4.51 -21.08
N ALA A 90 -18.13 -4.18 -21.68
CA ALA A 90 -17.96 -4.10 -23.12
C ALA A 90 -18.28 -5.43 -23.81
N ARG A 91 -17.83 -6.56 -23.24
CA ARG A 91 -18.15 -7.90 -23.75
C ARG A 91 -19.64 -8.21 -23.69
N GLN A 92 -20.30 -7.85 -22.60
CA GLN A 92 -21.74 -8.06 -22.44
C GLN A 92 -22.53 -7.24 -23.47
N VAL A 93 -22.19 -5.96 -23.63
CA VAL A 93 -22.81 -5.07 -24.63
C VAL A 93 -22.60 -5.60 -26.04
N ALA A 94 -21.36 -6.02 -26.38
CA ALA A 94 -21.07 -6.60 -27.69
C ALA A 94 -21.93 -7.85 -27.97
N GLY A 95 -22.10 -8.73 -26.99
CA GLY A 95 -22.96 -9.91 -27.13
C GLY A 95 -24.44 -9.56 -27.36
N VAL A 96 -24.95 -8.52 -26.69
CA VAL A 96 -26.32 -8.02 -26.92
C VAL A 96 -26.45 -7.50 -28.35
N LEU A 97 -25.51 -6.65 -28.79
CA LEU A 97 -25.50 -6.06 -30.13
C LEU A 97 -25.44 -7.12 -31.23
N GLU A 98 -24.60 -8.15 -31.08
CA GLU A 98 -24.48 -9.24 -32.06
C GLU A 98 -25.76 -10.09 -32.18
N ALA A 99 -26.55 -10.16 -31.10
CA ALA A 99 -27.81 -10.89 -31.12
C ALA A 99 -28.97 -10.09 -31.77
N LEU A 100 -28.85 -8.75 -31.86
CA LEU A 100 -29.93 -7.88 -32.33
C LEU A 100 -30.45 -8.24 -33.73
N PRO A 101 -29.63 -8.48 -34.77
CA PRO A 101 -30.15 -8.78 -36.11
C PRO A 101 -31.06 -10.02 -36.12
N ILE A 102 -30.67 -11.06 -35.37
CA ILE A 102 -31.46 -12.31 -35.27
C ILE A 102 -32.76 -12.06 -34.50
N GLN A 103 -32.69 -11.31 -33.40
CA GLN A 103 -33.87 -10.99 -32.59
C GLN A 103 -34.87 -10.13 -33.37
N ILE A 104 -34.39 -9.14 -34.11
CA ILE A 104 -35.19 -8.27 -34.97
C ILE A 104 -35.86 -9.08 -36.10
N LYS A 105 -35.11 -9.95 -36.77
CA LYS A 105 -35.68 -10.86 -37.79
C LYS A 105 -36.78 -11.77 -37.25
N ARG A 106 -36.64 -12.24 -36.00
CA ARG A 106 -37.66 -13.07 -35.35
C ARG A 106 -38.91 -12.26 -34.98
N ALA A 107 -38.75 -11.01 -34.59
CA ALA A 107 -39.84 -10.14 -34.16
C ALA A 107 -40.62 -9.52 -35.35
N ALA A 108 -39.92 -9.17 -36.44
CA ALA A 108 -40.50 -8.47 -37.58
C ALA A 108 -40.55 -9.38 -38.82
N LYS A 109 -41.77 -9.63 -39.32
CA LYS A 109 -42.04 -10.53 -40.46
C LYS A 109 -41.82 -9.88 -41.84
N ASN A 110 -41.62 -8.56 -41.88
CA ASN A 110 -41.59 -7.73 -43.09
C ASN A 110 -40.21 -7.12 -43.38
N LEU A 111 -39.17 -7.48 -42.64
CA LEU A 111 -37.81 -7.02 -42.89
C LEU A 111 -37.17 -7.81 -44.03
N SER A 112 -36.63 -7.10 -45.02
CA SER A 112 -35.88 -7.73 -46.10
C SER A 112 -34.51 -8.21 -45.61
N SER A 113 -33.87 -9.08 -46.40
CA SER A 113 -32.48 -9.46 -46.17
C SER A 113 -31.51 -8.28 -46.27
N GLU A 114 -31.84 -7.28 -47.09
CA GLU A 114 -31.00 -6.09 -47.28
C GLU A 114 -31.05 -5.17 -46.05
N ASP A 115 -32.22 -4.98 -45.46
CA ASP A 115 -32.38 -4.23 -44.22
C ASP A 115 -31.58 -4.86 -43.06
N LEU A 116 -31.64 -6.18 -42.94
CA LEU A 116 -30.89 -6.91 -41.92
C LEU A 116 -29.38 -6.82 -42.13
N ARG A 117 -28.92 -6.76 -43.39
CA ARG A 117 -27.50 -6.52 -43.71
C ARG A 117 -27.07 -5.13 -43.25
N LEU A 118 -27.84 -4.09 -43.58
CA LEU A 118 -27.54 -2.71 -43.16
C LEU A 118 -27.46 -2.57 -41.64
N ILE A 119 -28.40 -3.19 -40.91
CA ILE A 119 -28.37 -3.21 -39.43
C ILE A 119 -27.11 -3.91 -38.92
N THR A 120 -26.74 -5.04 -39.51
CA THR A 120 -25.54 -5.80 -39.12
C THR A 120 -24.27 -5.00 -39.36
N ASP A 121 -24.18 -4.31 -40.50
CA ASP A 121 -23.04 -3.48 -40.87
C ASP A 121 -22.88 -2.29 -39.92
N GLU A 122 -23.98 -1.61 -39.56
CA GLU A 122 -23.92 -0.48 -38.61
C GLU A 122 -23.54 -0.93 -37.19
N ILE A 123 -24.03 -2.09 -36.75
CA ILE A 123 -23.62 -2.71 -35.48
C ILE A 123 -22.12 -3.04 -35.49
N ALA A 124 -21.62 -3.63 -36.58
CA ALA A 124 -20.21 -3.97 -36.72
C ALA A 124 -19.33 -2.71 -36.68
N LYS A 125 -19.76 -1.64 -37.36
CA LYS A 125 -19.09 -0.33 -37.32
C LYS A 125 -19.06 0.25 -35.91
N ALA A 126 -20.18 0.24 -35.19
CA ALA A 126 -20.24 0.70 -33.79
C ALA A 126 -19.27 -0.09 -32.89
N ARG A 127 -19.25 -1.42 -33.02
CA ARG A 127 -18.33 -2.28 -32.27
C ARG A 127 -16.86 -1.98 -32.59
N ASN A 128 -16.53 -1.78 -33.86
CA ASN A 128 -15.17 -1.48 -34.28
C ASN A 128 -14.70 -0.11 -33.78
N MET A 129 -15.57 0.91 -33.77
CA MET A 129 -15.27 2.20 -33.15
C MET A 129 -15.00 2.05 -31.64
N ALA A 130 -15.86 1.29 -30.94
CA ALA A 130 -15.67 1.04 -29.52
C ALA A 130 -14.36 0.29 -29.22
N ALA A 131 -13.98 -0.67 -30.06
CA ALA A 131 -12.72 -1.41 -29.92
C ALA A 131 -11.47 -0.57 -30.23
N ALA A 132 -11.61 0.50 -31.01
CA ALA A 132 -10.52 1.40 -31.37
C ALA A 132 -10.26 2.50 -30.34
N LEU A 133 -11.17 2.70 -29.38
CA LEU A 133 -10.99 3.65 -28.29
C LEU A 133 -9.74 3.28 -27.49
N LYS A 134 -8.83 4.25 -27.35
CA LYS A 134 -7.65 4.17 -26.49
C LYS A 134 -7.84 5.17 -25.36
N LEU A 135 -7.37 4.79 -24.17
CA LEU A 135 -7.21 5.78 -23.10
C LEU A 135 -6.07 6.71 -23.49
N ASP A 136 -6.37 8.00 -23.57
CA ASP A 136 -5.36 9.05 -23.61
C ASP A 136 -5.11 9.54 -22.18
N TRP A 137 -3.92 9.27 -21.66
CA TRP A 137 -3.56 9.66 -20.30
C TRP A 137 -3.33 11.17 -20.18
N ASP A 138 -2.92 11.84 -21.27
CA ASP A 138 -2.67 13.28 -21.27
C ASP A 138 -3.98 14.09 -21.17
N GLU A 139 -5.07 13.57 -21.74
CA GLU A 139 -6.42 14.17 -21.63
C GLU A 139 -7.00 14.02 -20.21
N ILE A 140 -6.74 12.88 -19.56
CA ILE A 140 -7.24 12.59 -18.21
C ILE A 140 -6.55 13.48 -17.17
N ASP A 141 -5.23 13.69 -17.28
CA ASP A 141 -4.50 14.57 -16.37
C ASP A 141 -4.99 16.02 -16.46
N GLY A 142 -5.37 16.48 -17.66
CA GLY A 142 -6.00 17.79 -17.86
C GLY A 142 -7.36 17.94 -17.17
N LEU A 143 -8.16 16.88 -17.13
CA LEU A 143 -9.47 16.86 -16.46
C LEU A 143 -9.34 16.84 -14.93
N VAL A 144 -8.40 16.07 -14.39
CA VAL A 144 -8.16 15.99 -12.94
C VAL A 144 -7.57 17.30 -12.43
N GLY A 145 -6.62 17.91 -13.14
CA GLY A 145 -6.04 19.21 -12.78
C GLY A 145 -7.05 20.35 -12.68
N ASN A 146 -8.11 20.34 -13.51
CA ASN A 146 -9.17 21.34 -13.48
C ASN A 146 -10.16 21.13 -12.31
N SER A 147 -10.22 19.93 -11.72
CA SER A 147 -11.08 19.63 -10.57
C SER A 147 -10.43 19.92 -9.21
N ALA A 148 -9.11 20.14 -9.18
CA ALA A 148 -8.35 20.48 -7.97
C ALA A 148 -8.13 22.00 -7.80
N SER A 149 -8.66 22.82 -8.71
CA SER A 149 -8.51 24.28 -8.75
C SER A 149 -9.77 25.07 -8.35
N ASP A 150 -10.84 24.40 -7.95
CA ASP A 150 -12.05 24.96 -7.32
C ASP A 150 -12.16 24.53 -5.84
#